data_AF-X1F9Z4-F1
#
_entry.id   AF-X1F9Z4-F1
#
_cell.length_a   1.000
_cell.length_b   1.000
_cell.length_c   1.000
_cell.angle_alpha   90.00
_cell.angle_beta   90.00
_cell.angle_gamma   90.00
#
_symmetry.space_group_name_H-M   'P 1'
#
loop_
_entity.id
_entity.type
_entity.pdbx_description
1 polymer ?
#
loop_
_entity_poly.entity_id
_entity_poly.type
_entity_poly.pdbx_seq_one_letter_code
_entity_poly.pdbx_strand_id
1 'polypeptide(L)'
;MTIDRPEAHPIIKHTNRIPQWQNFAAVAARRYGAPEGGYDPLWQWSVENVPTFWRAVWDFFDIAARNDTAPGAGDSAILRQLSMPGAHWFPGVELNYVDQVLRHAGRDGAAIIGVDELGLRTTVAWKDLAGQVGALATALRGLGVGVGDVVAAYLPDVPEAMMAFLATAAVGATWSGCGQDYAPD
;
A
#
# COMPACT_ATOMS: atom_id res chain seq x y z
N MET A 1 -41.72 -8.85 16.79
CA MET A 1 -41.12 -7.50 16.77
C MET A 1 -39.90 -7.59 15.89
N THR A 2 -40.09 -7.35 14.59
CA THR A 2 -39.05 -7.51 13.56
C THR A 2 -38.27 -6.21 13.51
N ILE A 3 -36.98 -6.25 13.84
CA ILE A 3 -36.11 -5.09 13.70
C ILE A 3 -35.83 -4.93 12.22
N ASP A 4 -36.46 -3.92 11.64
CA ASP A 4 -36.24 -3.47 10.27
C ASP A 4 -34.77 -3.03 10.14
N ARG A 5 -34.02 -3.66 9.24
CA ARG A 5 -32.64 -3.21 8.93
C ARG A 5 -32.79 -1.94 8.10
N PRO A 6 -32.15 -0.81 8.47
CA PRO A 6 -32.25 0.40 7.67
C PRO A 6 -31.74 0.11 6.25
N GLU A 7 -32.56 0.46 5.26
CA GLU A 7 -32.19 0.43 3.85
C GLU A 7 -30.88 1.21 3.66
N ALA A 8 -29.94 0.60 2.93
CA ALA A 8 -28.66 1.22 2.63
C ALA A 8 -28.90 2.59 1.98
N HIS A 9 -28.22 3.63 2.49
CA HIS A 9 -28.22 4.96 1.88
C HIS A 9 -27.90 4.84 0.38
N PRO A 10 -28.61 5.58 -0.50
CA PRO A 10 -28.39 5.48 -1.94
C PRO A 10 -26.94 5.82 -2.26
N ILE A 11 -26.20 4.81 -2.73
CA ILE A 11 -24.86 4.96 -3.28
C ILE A 11 -24.97 6.00 -4.39
N ILE A 12 -24.27 7.12 -4.22
CA ILE A 12 -24.18 8.16 -5.24
C ILE A 12 -23.69 7.48 -6.52
N LYS A 13 -24.54 7.42 -7.56
CA LYS A 13 -24.20 6.85 -8.86
C LYS A 13 -23.19 7.77 -9.55
N HIS A 14 -21.92 7.60 -9.22
CA HIS A 14 -20.83 8.30 -9.88
C HIS A 14 -20.09 7.39 -10.86
N THR A 15 -20.21 7.79 -12.13
CA THR A 15 -19.37 7.46 -13.28
C THR A 15 -19.64 6.09 -13.94
N ASN A 16 -19.77 6.12 -15.27
CA ASN A 16 -19.85 4.98 -16.20
C ASN A 16 -18.55 4.13 -16.24
N ARG A 17 -17.83 4.07 -15.12
CA ARG A 17 -16.52 3.41 -14.97
C ARG A 17 -16.74 2.05 -14.36
N ILE A 18 -16.24 1.03 -15.04
CA ILE A 18 -16.07 -0.30 -14.49
C ILE A 18 -15.23 -0.17 -13.20
N PRO A 19 -15.72 -0.64 -12.04
CA PRO A 19 -14.96 -0.65 -10.80
C PRO A 19 -13.61 -1.38 -10.97
N GLN A 20 -12.55 -0.89 -10.33
CA GLN A 20 -11.21 -1.49 -10.47
C GLN A 20 -11.18 -2.98 -10.08
N TRP A 21 -12.00 -3.40 -9.12
CA TRP A 21 -12.09 -4.81 -8.75
C TRP A 21 -12.64 -5.69 -9.89
N GLN A 22 -13.50 -5.16 -10.77
CA GLN A 22 -13.99 -5.90 -11.94
C GLN A 22 -12.90 -6.02 -13.02
N ASN A 23 -12.04 -4.99 -13.17
CA ASN A 23 -10.85 -5.09 -14.02
C ASN A 23 -9.90 -6.17 -13.50
N PHE A 24 -9.66 -6.19 -12.19
CA PHE A 24 -8.88 -7.26 -11.55
C PHE A 24 -9.52 -8.62 -11.76
N ALA A 25 -10.83 -8.78 -11.52
CA ALA A 25 -11.56 -10.03 -11.69
C ALA A 25 -11.41 -10.59 -13.11
N ALA A 26 -11.52 -9.74 -14.13
CA ALA A 26 -11.34 -10.14 -15.52
C ALA A 26 -9.91 -10.61 -15.82
N VAL A 27 -8.89 -9.94 -15.26
CA VAL A 27 -7.49 -10.37 -15.39
C VAL A 27 -7.24 -11.68 -14.63
N ALA A 28 -7.79 -11.81 -13.41
CA ALA A 28 -7.70 -13.00 -12.57
C ALA A 28 -8.30 -14.22 -13.28
N ALA A 29 -9.50 -14.07 -13.87
CA ALA A 29 -10.15 -15.12 -14.64
C ALA A 29 -9.32 -15.53 -15.86
N ARG A 30 -8.89 -14.55 -16.66
CA ARG A 30 -8.14 -14.80 -17.91
C ARG A 30 -6.77 -15.45 -17.70
N ARG A 31 -6.05 -15.08 -16.65
CA ARG A 31 -4.64 -15.48 -16.45
C ARG A 31 -4.42 -16.53 -15.36
N TYR A 32 -5.33 -16.63 -14.40
CA TYR A 32 -5.14 -17.44 -13.19
C TYR A 32 -6.33 -18.37 -12.89
N GLY A 33 -7.34 -18.42 -13.76
CA GLY A 33 -8.46 -19.35 -13.63
C GLY A 33 -9.48 -18.99 -12.54
N ALA A 34 -9.55 -17.72 -12.12
CA ALA A 34 -10.59 -17.26 -11.23
C ALA A 34 -11.99 -17.40 -11.87
N PRO A 35 -13.06 -17.68 -11.09
CA PRO A 35 -14.40 -17.80 -11.62
C PRO A 35 -14.96 -16.44 -12.07
N GLU A 36 -15.80 -16.49 -13.11
CA GLU A 36 -16.67 -15.38 -13.47
C GLU A 36 -17.92 -15.37 -12.57
N GLY A 37 -18.69 -14.27 -12.56
CA GLY A 37 -19.96 -14.21 -11.83
C GLY A 37 -20.02 -13.22 -10.66
N GLY A 38 -19.12 -12.24 -10.60
CA GLY A 38 -19.17 -11.14 -9.65
C GLY A 38 -18.26 -11.32 -8.45
N TYR A 39 -18.60 -10.66 -7.34
CA TYR A 39 -17.72 -10.58 -6.18
C TYR A 39 -17.64 -11.90 -5.39
N ASP A 40 -18.79 -12.54 -5.12
CA ASP A 40 -18.83 -13.73 -4.25
C ASP A 40 -18.00 -14.91 -4.79
N PRO A 41 -18.09 -15.28 -6.10
CA PRO A 41 -17.24 -16.33 -6.64
C PRO A 41 -15.75 -15.98 -6.58
N LEU A 42 -15.40 -14.71 -6.85
CA LEU A 42 -14.02 -14.24 -6.79
C LEU A 42 -13.46 -14.28 -5.37
N TRP A 43 -14.27 -13.89 -4.38
CA TRP A 43 -13.91 -13.97 -2.97
C TRP A 43 -13.72 -15.42 -2.51
N GLN A 44 -14.64 -16.32 -2.88
CA GLN A 44 -14.50 -17.75 -2.54
C GLN A 44 -13.21 -18.30 -3.14
N TRP A 45 -12.92 -17.98 -4.41
CA TRP A 45 -11.69 -18.38 -5.06
C TRP A 45 -10.44 -17.81 -4.38
N SER A 46 -10.46 -16.57 -3.90
CA SER A 46 -9.29 -15.92 -3.28
C SER A 46 -8.88 -16.57 -1.97
N VAL A 47 -9.83 -17.13 -1.22
CA VAL A 47 -9.58 -17.82 0.05
C VAL A 47 -9.28 -19.31 -0.14
N GLU A 48 -9.77 -19.93 -1.21
CA GLU A 48 -9.46 -21.33 -1.55
C GLU A 48 -8.12 -21.49 -2.30
N ASN A 49 -7.72 -20.48 -3.08
CA ASN A 49 -6.53 -20.50 -3.95
C ASN A 49 -5.55 -19.39 -3.56
N VAL A 50 -5.24 -19.31 -2.26
CA VAL A 50 -4.50 -18.18 -1.65
C VAL A 50 -3.20 -17.81 -2.38
N PRO A 51 -2.26 -18.73 -2.67
CA PRO A 51 -1.01 -18.36 -3.35
C PRO A 51 -1.26 -17.83 -4.76
N THR A 52 -2.18 -18.46 -5.50
CA THR A 52 -2.56 -18.04 -6.85
C THR A 52 -3.21 -16.66 -6.86
N PHE A 53 -4.10 -16.38 -5.91
CA PHE A 53 -4.71 -15.06 -5.73
C PHE A 53 -3.66 -13.98 -5.49
N TRP A 54 -2.72 -14.21 -4.57
CA TRP A 54 -1.68 -13.23 -4.28
C TRP A 54 -0.67 -13.06 -5.42
N ARG A 55 -0.42 -14.10 -6.24
CA ARG A 55 0.28 -13.94 -7.52
C ARG A 55 -0.48 -13.03 -8.47
N ALA A 56 -1.80 -13.23 -8.60
CA ALA A 56 -2.63 -12.39 -9.46
C ALA A 56 -2.61 -10.93 -8.99
N VAL A 57 -2.62 -10.67 -7.68
CA VAL A 57 -2.47 -9.32 -7.11
C VAL A 57 -1.11 -8.72 -7.46
N TRP A 58 -0.02 -9.46 -7.25
CA TRP A 58 1.34 -9.02 -7.59
C TRP A 58 1.45 -8.59 -9.06
N ASP A 59 0.98 -9.44 -9.96
CA ASP A 59 1.07 -9.21 -11.40
C ASP A 59 0.09 -8.14 -11.90
N PHE A 60 -1.10 -8.01 -11.28
CA PHE A 60 -2.09 -7.00 -11.67
C PHE A 60 -1.62 -5.58 -11.31
N PHE A 61 -1.00 -5.40 -10.14
CA PHE A 61 -0.50 -4.10 -9.70
C PHE A 61 0.90 -3.77 -10.22
N ASP A 62 1.51 -4.68 -10.98
CA ASP A 62 2.87 -4.55 -11.50
C ASP A 62 3.86 -4.22 -10.37
N ILE A 63 3.83 -5.04 -9.31
CA ILE A 63 4.69 -4.85 -8.14
C ILE A 63 6.12 -5.20 -8.54
N ALA A 64 7.02 -4.23 -8.40
CA ALA A 64 8.43 -4.40 -8.72
C ALA A 64 9.24 -4.87 -7.50
N ALA A 65 9.99 -5.96 -7.67
CA ALA A 65 11.03 -6.36 -6.72
C ALA A 65 12.35 -5.63 -7.01
N ARG A 66 13.23 -5.57 -6.00
CA ARG A 66 14.62 -5.11 -6.13
C ARG A 66 15.54 -6.28 -6.45
N ASN A 67 16.74 -5.99 -6.96
CA ASN A 67 17.83 -6.96 -7.09
C ASN A 67 17.47 -8.25 -7.86
N ASP A 68 16.52 -8.16 -8.80
CA ASP A 68 16.01 -9.30 -9.58
C ASP A 68 15.46 -10.44 -8.69
N THR A 69 14.87 -10.08 -7.55
CA THR A 69 14.29 -11.03 -6.58
C THR A 69 12.79 -11.23 -6.77
N ALA A 70 12.29 -11.06 -8.00
CA ALA A 70 10.87 -11.25 -8.27
C ALA A 70 10.43 -12.70 -7.93
N PRO A 71 9.17 -12.93 -7.51
CA PRO A 71 8.72 -14.27 -7.13
C PRO A 71 8.87 -15.26 -8.29
N GLY A 72 9.60 -16.36 -8.06
CA GLY A 72 9.79 -17.44 -9.03
C GLY A 72 8.48 -18.16 -9.40
N ALA A 73 8.55 -19.28 -10.14
CA ALA A 73 7.34 -20.03 -10.51
C ALA A 73 6.72 -20.81 -9.33
N GLY A 74 5.40 -21.05 -9.41
CA GLY A 74 4.66 -21.89 -8.46
C GLY A 74 4.20 -21.20 -7.17
N ASP A 75 3.42 -21.92 -6.38
CA ASP A 75 2.74 -21.40 -5.19
C ASP A 75 3.70 -21.15 -4.03
N SER A 76 4.72 -21.99 -3.85
CA SER A 76 5.70 -21.84 -2.76
C SER A 76 6.56 -20.58 -2.89
N ALA A 77 6.65 -20.00 -4.09
CA ALA A 77 7.30 -18.71 -4.32
C ALA A 77 6.44 -17.51 -3.85
N ILE A 78 5.14 -17.71 -3.60
CA ILE A 78 4.22 -16.70 -3.07
C ILE A 78 3.93 -16.94 -1.59
N LEU A 79 3.65 -18.19 -1.24
CA LEU A 79 3.29 -18.57 0.12
C LEU A 79 3.95 -19.92 0.43
N ARG A 80 5.05 -19.87 1.19
CA ARG A 80 5.81 -21.07 1.57
C ARG A 80 5.13 -21.84 2.70
N GLN A 81 4.49 -21.12 3.62
CA GLN A 81 3.89 -21.67 4.83
C GLN A 81 2.73 -20.79 5.27
N LEU A 82 1.55 -21.38 5.49
CA LEU A 82 0.34 -20.66 5.89
C LEU A 82 0.04 -20.74 7.40
N SER A 83 0.75 -21.60 8.15
CA SER A 83 0.51 -21.77 9.59
C SER A 83 0.73 -20.45 10.34
N MET A 84 -0.17 -20.17 11.29
CA MET A 84 -0.13 -18.95 12.09
C MET A 84 0.18 -19.24 13.57
N PRO A 85 1.00 -18.40 14.25
CA PRO A 85 1.76 -17.27 13.69
C PRO A 85 2.94 -17.75 12.83
N GLY A 86 3.49 -16.86 12.00
CA GLY A 86 4.69 -17.16 11.19
C GLY A 86 4.42 -17.60 9.75
N ALA A 87 3.27 -17.21 9.17
CA ALA A 87 3.06 -17.39 7.74
C ALA A 87 4.20 -16.72 6.95
N HIS A 88 4.72 -17.40 5.93
CA HIS A 88 5.88 -16.95 5.18
C HIS A 88 5.49 -16.65 3.73
N TRP A 89 5.31 -15.36 3.46
CA TRP A 89 4.96 -14.80 2.16
C TRP A 89 6.20 -14.38 1.38
N PHE A 90 6.15 -14.57 0.06
CA PHE A 90 7.14 -14.09 -0.91
C PHE A 90 8.60 -14.37 -0.48
N PRO A 91 8.96 -15.65 -0.19
CA PRO A 91 10.28 -15.99 0.33
C PRO A 91 11.39 -15.54 -0.63
N GLY A 92 12.36 -14.80 -0.11
CA GLY A 92 13.52 -14.32 -0.87
C GLY A 92 13.24 -13.11 -1.77
N VAL A 93 12.02 -12.57 -1.75
CA VAL A 93 11.67 -11.33 -2.48
C VAL A 93 12.11 -10.13 -1.66
N GLU A 94 12.87 -9.24 -2.28
CA GLU A 94 13.24 -7.94 -1.73
C GLU A 94 12.43 -6.84 -2.44
N LEU A 95 11.84 -5.94 -1.67
CA LEU A 95 11.14 -4.76 -2.21
C LEU A 95 11.33 -3.56 -1.28
N ASN A 96 11.02 -2.37 -1.79
CA ASN A 96 10.83 -1.21 -0.96
C ASN A 96 9.47 -0.57 -1.27
N TYR A 97 8.68 -0.34 -0.22
CA TYR A 97 7.37 0.30 -0.33
C TYR A 97 7.42 1.64 -1.09
N VAL A 98 8.48 2.42 -0.85
CA VAL A 98 8.65 3.76 -1.42
C VAL A 98 8.88 3.72 -2.92
N ASP A 99 9.48 2.66 -3.47
CA ASP A 99 9.59 2.51 -4.93
C ASP A 99 8.22 2.40 -5.59
N GLN A 100 7.29 1.69 -4.94
CA GLN A 100 5.91 1.54 -5.43
C GLN A 100 5.13 2.84 -5.37
N VAL A 101 5.44 3.72 -4.41
CA VAL A 101 4.86 5.06 -4.32
C VAL A 101 5.50 5.98 -5.37
N LEU A 102 6.83 6.05 -5.42
CA LEU A 102 7.57 7.00 -6.25
C LEU A 102 7.61 6.63 -7.73
N ARG A 103 7.18 5.43 -8.15
CA ARG A 103 6.89 5.13 -9.56
C ARG A 103 5.85 6.07 -10.17
N HIS A 104 5.11 6.80 -9.34
CA HIS A 104 4.13 7.80 -9.74
C HIS A 104 4.68 9.24 -9.73
N ALA A 105 5.96 9.46 -9.40
CA ALA A 105 6.55 10.80 -9.32
C ALA A 105 6.47 11.62 -10.62
N GLY A 106 6.34 10.97 -11.78
CA GLY A 106 6.12 11.63 -13.07
C GLY A 106 4.67 12.03 -13.37
N ARG A 107 3.71 11.76 -12.47
CA ARG A 107 2.32 12.18 -12.66
C ARG A 107 2.17 13.68 -12.46
N ASP A 108 1.23 14.28 -13.17
CA ASP A 108 0.82 15.65 -12.90
C ASP A 108 -0.01 15.75 -11.61
N GLY A 109 0.00 16.94 -11.01
CA GLY A 109 -0.85 17.28 -9.88
C GLY A 109 -0.30 16.88 -8.52
N ALA A 110 -1.20 16.87 -7.53
CA ALA A 110 -0.87 16.66 -6.13
C ALA A 110 -0.63 15.18 -5.81
N ALA A 111 0.45 14.90 -5.09
CA ALA A 111 0.64 13.63 -4.39
C ALA A 111 0.05 13.68 -2.98
N ILE A 112 0.21 14.82 -2.29
CA ILE A 112 -0.31 15.04 -0.94
C ILE A 112 -1.03 16.38 -0.94
N ILE A 113 -2.23 16.40 -0.36
CA ILE A 113 -3.00 17.62 -0.08
C ILE A 113 -3.27 17.62 1.42
N GLY A 114 -2.59 18.52 2.14
CA GLY A 114 -2.89 18.83 3.53
C GLY A 114 -3.93 19.95 3.61
N VAL A 115 -4.82 19.87 4.58
CA VAL A 115 -5.80 20.92 4.88
C VAL A 115 -5.79 21.14 6.38
N ASP A 116 -5.57 22.37 6.82
CA ASP A 116 -5.61 22.70 8.25
C ASP A 116 -7.01 23.09 8.73
N GLU A 117 -7.13 23.38 10.02
CA GLU A 117 -8.39 23.78 10.67
C GLU A 117 -8.95 25.12 10.16
N LEU A 118 -8.11 25.95 9.54
CA LEU A 118 -8.52 27.20 8.89
C LEU A 118 -8.94 26.97 7.42
N GLY A 119 -8.88 25.73 6.95
CA GLY A 119 -9.16 25.35 5.56
C GLY A 119 -8.04 25.71 4.59
N LEU A 120 -6.86 26.13 5.08
CA LEU A 120 -5.71 26.42 4.23
C LEU A 120 -5.14 25.13 3.68
N ARG A 121 -4.85 25.15 2.37
CA ARG A 121 -4.38 23.97 1.64
C ARG A 121 -2.88 24.02 1.42
N THR A 122 -2.19 22.98 1.87
CA THR A 122 -0.79 22.71 1.52
C THR A 122 -0.77 21.60 0.48
N THR A 123 -0.04 21.80 -0.62
CA THR A 123 0.04 20.80 -1.71
C THR A 123 1.49 20.40 -1.96
N VAL A 124 1.77 19.11 -1.92
CA VAL A 124 3.02 18.51 -2.40
C VAL A 124 2.73 17.83 -3.73
N ALA A 125 3.33 18.32 -4.81
CA ALA A 125 3.16 17.73 -6.13
C ALA A 125 3.97 16.43 -6.27
N TRP A 126 3.52 15.52 -7.15
CA TRP A 126 4.23 14.27 -7.44
C TRP A 126 5.68 14.49 -7.86
N LYS A 127 5.92 15.50 -8.70
CA LYS A 127 7.26 15.89 -9.18
C LYS A 127 8.21 16.32 -8.06
N ASP A 128 7.68 16.84 -6.95
CA ASP A 128 8.49 17.39 -5.85
C ASP A 128 8.68 16.35 -4.72
N LEU A 129 7.74 15.40 -4.59
CA LEU A 129 7.73 14.41 -3.51
C LEU A 129 9.02 13.58 -3.47
N ALA A 130 9.49 13.08 -4.62
CA ALA A 130 10.69 12.26 -4.68
C ALA A 130 11.94 13.00 -4.17
N GLY A 131 12.07 14.30 -4.50
CA GLY A 131 13.18 15.13 -4.03
C GLY A 131 13.14 15.35 -2.52
N GLN A 132 11.96 15.65 -1.97
CA GLN A 132 11.78 15.89 -0.53
C GLN A 132 12.01 14.63 0.31
N VAL A 133 11.43 13.50 -0.11
CA VAL A 133 11.66 12.18 0.52
C VAL A 133 13.14 11.80 0.42
N GLY A 134 13.76 11.99 -0.74
CA GLY A 134 15.17 11.67 -0.95
C GLY A 134 16.12 12.51 -0.08
N ALA A 135 15.83 13.81 0.08
CA ALA A 135 16.61 14.69 0.94
C ALA A 135 16.54 14.26 2.41
N LEU A 136 15.33 13.98 2.92
CA LEU A 136 15.16 13.53 4.30
C LEU A 136 15.75 12.13 4.52
N ALA A 137 15.57 11.20 3.58
CA ALA A 137 16.21 9.89 3.64
C ALA A 137 17.76 9.99 3.66
N THR A 138 18.33 10.96 2.93
CA THR A 138 19.77 11.24 2.96
C THR A 138 20.20 11.79 4.32
N ALA A 139 19.43 12.70 4.92
CA ALA A 139 19.70 13.19 6.26
C ALA A 139 19.63 12.07 7.31
N LEU A 140 18.63 11.19 7.25
CA LEU A 140 18.50 10.02 8.14
C LEU A 140 19.72 9.10 8.03
N ARG A 141 20.16 8.76 6.81
CA ARG A 141 21.40 7.98 6.61
C ARG A 141 22.63 8.69 7.17
N GLY A 142 22.70 10.02 7.03
CA GLY A 142 23.78 10.84 7.61
C GLY A 142 23.82 10.80 9.14
N LEU A 143 22.67 10.57 9.78
CA LEU A 143 22.54 10.33 11.23
C LEU A 143 22.79 8.86 11.62
N GLY A 144 23.09 7.99 10.66
CA GLY A 144 23.36 6.57 10.88
C GLY A 144 22.13 5.65 10.85
N VAL A 145 20.94 6.19 10.51
CA VAL A 145 19.70 5.40 10.47
C VAL A 145 19.66 4.48 9.25
N GLY A 146 19.34 3.21 9.48
CA GLY A 146 19.23 2.20 8.43
C GLY A 146 18.28 1.05 8.75
N VAL A 147 18.54 -0.11 8.11
CA VAL A 147 17.71 -1.30 8.25
C VAL A 147 17.72 -1.80 9.70
N GLY A 148 16.53 -1.96 10.28
CA GLY A 148 16.36 -2.44 11.65
C GLY A 148 16.25 -1.35 12.71
N ASP A 149 16.62 -0.11 12.39
CA ASP A 149 16.41 1.03 13.30
C ASP A 149 14.93 1.42 13.35
N VAL A 150 14.56 2.11 14.43
CA VAL A 150 13.21 2.68 14.61
C VAL A 150 13.31 4.20 14.58
N VAL A 151 12.48 4.84 13.76
CA VAL A 151 12.27 6.30 13.78
C VAL A 151 10.92 6.57 14.43
N ALA A 152 10.97 7.06 15.67
CA ALA A 152 9.78 7.51 16.39
C ALA A 152 9.41 8.93 15.96
N ALA A 153 8.13 9.17 15.71
CA ALA A 153 7.63 10.46 15.27
C ALA A 153 6.43 10.92 16.09
N TYR A 154 6.53 12.13 16.62
CA TYR A 154 5.47 12.85 17.29
C TYR A 154 5.07 14.05 16.43
N LEU A 155 4.24 13.78 15.43
CA LEU A 155 3.87 14.74 14.38
C LEU A 155 2.34 14.78 14.22
N PRO A 156 1.76 15.93 13.84
CA PRO A 156 0.34 16.01 13.51
C PRO A 156 0.08 15.37 12.14
N ASP A 157 -1.20 15.28 11.73
CA ASP A 157 -1.58 14.88 10.38
C ASP A 157 -1.29 16.00 9.36
N VAL A 158 -0.01 16.13 9.02
CA VAL A 158 0.52 17.13 8.08
C VAL A 158 1.35 16.44 6.98
N PRO A 159 1.52 17.07 5.80
CA PRO A 159 2.31 16.48 4.71
C PRO A 159 3.72 16.01 5.11
N GLU A 160 4.35 16.70 6.05
CA GLU A 160 5.66 16.39 6.61
C GLU A 160 5.69 15.02 7.31
N ALA A 161 4.60 14.62 7.97
CA ALA A 161 4.51 13.30 8.60
C ALA A 161 4.55 12.18 7.55
N MET A 162 3.86 12.38 6.42
CA MET A 162 3.91 11.44 5.29
C MET A 162 5.31 11.39 4.66
N MET A 163 5.96 12.55 4.50
CA MET A 163 7.33 12.59 3.97
C MET A 163 8.34 11.92 4.91
N ALA A 164 8.19 12.10 6.23
CA ALA A 164 9.02 11.45 7.24
C ALA A 164 8.80 9.93 7.28
N PHE A 165 7.56 9.47 7.16
CA PHE A 165 7.24 8.06 7.00
C PHE A 165 7.90 7.47 5.74
N LEU A 166 7.73 8.12 4.58
CA LEU A 166 8.33 7.65 3.33
C LEU A 166 9.86 7.66 3.40
N ALA A 167 10.49 8.68 3.99
CA ALA A 167 11.93 8.72 4.15
C ALA A 167 12.46 7.61 5.06
N THR A 168 11.75 7.32 6.15
CA THR A 168 12.06 6.21 7.08
C THR A 168 11.97 4.86 6.36
N ALA A 169 10.87 4.62 5.64
CA ALA A 169 10.71 3.39 4.85
C ALA A 169 11.74 3.28 3.72
N ALA A 170 12.17 4.40 3.11
CA ALA A 170 13.16 4.42 2.05
C ALA A 170 14.56 3.98 2.51
N VAL A 171 14.89 4.20 3.79
CA VAL A 171 16.14 3.74 4.40
C VAL A 171 16.04 2.34 5.01
N GLY A 172 14.84 1.74 4.99
CA GLY A 172 14.58 0.41 5.56
C GLY A 172 14.40 0.39 7.07
N ALA A 173 14.29 1.57 7.70
CA ALA A 173 13.96 1.70 9.12
C ALA A 173 12.45 1.49 9.34
N THR A 174 12.10 1.19 10.57
CA THR A 174 10.71 1.04 11.02
C THR A 174 10.16 2.38 11.50
N TRP A 175 9.04 2.79 10.94
CA TRP A 175 8.32 3.99 11.39
C TRP A 175 7.45 3.68 12.60
N SER A 176 7.48 4.56 13.60
CA SER A 176 6.61 4.51 14.77
C SER A 176 6.02 5.90 15.04
N GLY A 177 4.82 6.16 14.54
CA GLY A 177 4.13 7.43 14.72
C GLY A 177 3.21 7.45 15.94
N CYS A 178 3.10 8.62 16.59
CA CYS A 178 2.16 8.90 17.66
C CYS A 178 1.41 10.21 17.38
N GLY A 179 0.12 10.25 17.68
CA GLY A 179 -0.70 11.46 17.61
C GLY A 179 -0.29 12.49 18.68
N GLN A 180 -0.55 13.77 18.40
CA GLN A 180 -0.17 14.87 19.29
C GLN A 180 -1.10 15.07 20.51
N ASP A 181 -2.09 14.19 20.65
CA ASP A 181 -3.02 14.12 21.78
C ASP A 181 -2.46 13.28 22.96
N TYR A 182 -1.31 12.62 22.77
CA TYR A 182 -0.63 11.86 23.81
C TYR A 182 0.25 12.78 24.68
N ALA A 183 0.05 12.72 25.99
CA ALA A 183 0.92 13.40 26.95
C ALA A 183 2.20 12.59 27.22
N PRO A 184 3.33 13.23 27.55
CA PRO A 184 4.44 12.52 28.19
C PRO A 184 3.99 11.98 29.56
N ASP A 185 4.48 10.79 29.92
CA ASP A 185 4.29 10.21 31.25
C ASP A 185 4.82 11.10 32.38
#